data_AF-A0A0Q6JXE6-F1
#
_entry.id   AF-A0A0Q6JXE6-F1
#
_cell.length_a   1.000
_cell.length_b   1.000
_cell.length_c   1.000
_cell.angle_alpha   90.00
_cell.angle_beta   90.00
_cell.angle_gamma   90.00
#
_symmetry.space_group_name_H-M   'P 1'
#
loop_
_entity.id
_entity.type
_entity.pdbx_description
1 polymer ?
#
loop_
_entity_poly.entity_id
_entity_poly.type
_entity_poly.pdbx_seq_one_letter_code
_entity_poly.pdbx_strand_id
1 'polypeptide(L)' 'MTRDVPVDRGPLFDGVRIGRPATGALIDAGYRTVHDLPANLATLSALHGVGPSAIRRLAEARDDRR' A
#
# COMPACT_ATOMS: atom_id res chain seq x y z
N MET A 1 -21.63 -17.97 -1.35
CA MET A 1 -20.97 -16.91 -0.56
C MET A 1 -19.47 -17.13 -0.65
N THR A 2 -18.82 -16.61 -1.68
CA THR A 2 -17.37 -16.75 -1.85
C THR A 2 -16.70 -15.90 -0.78
N ARG A 3 -16.17 -16.53 0.28
CA ARG A 3 -15.21 -15.87 1.16
C ARG A 3 -13.96 -15.66 0.31
N ASP A 4 -13.79 -14.45 -0.20
CA ASP A 4 -12.50 -14.01 -0.73
C ASP A 4 -11.54 -14.09 0.46
N VAL A 5 -10.80 -15.18 0.53
CA VAL A 5 -9.73 -15.34 1.51
C VAL A 5 -8.74 -14.25 1.13
N PRO A 6 -8.39 -13.31 2.03
CA PRO A 6 -7.38 -12.32 1.71
C PRO A 6 -6.12 -13.09 1.37
N VAL A 7 -5.79 -13.15 0.07
CA VAL A 7 -4.54 -13.73 -0.41
C VAL A 7 -3.45 -13.06 0.40
N ASP A 8 -2.60 -13.83 1.09
CA ASP A 8 -1.45 -13.23 1.78
C ASP A 8 -0.53 -12.68 0.70
N ARG A 9 -0.64 -11.36 0.47
CA ARG A 9 0.11 -10.64 -0.58
C ARG A 9 1.52 -10.28 -0.11
N GLY A 10 1.92 -10.70 1.09
CA GLY A 10 3.22 -10.42 1.69
C GLY A 10 3.40 -8.95 2.09
N PRO A 11 4.59 -8.58 2.59
CA PRO A 11 4.87 -7.22 3.07
C PRO A 11 5.37 -6.26 1.97
N LEU A 12 5.36 -6.70 0.70
CA LEU A 12 5.96 -6.01 -0.43
C LEU A 12 4.86 -5.48 -1.35
N PHE A 13 4.78 -4.16 -1.48
CA PHE A 13 3.89 -3.48 -2.42
C PHE A 13 4.73 -2.83 -3.50
N ASP A 14 4.66 -3.33 -4.74
CA ASP A 14 5.39 -2.76 -5.88
C ASP A 14 6.89 -2.52 -5.59
N GLY A 15 7.56 -3.50 -4.97
CA GLY A 15 8.96 -3.40 -4.57
C GLY A 15 9.23 -2.66 -3.25
N VAL A 16 8.21 -2.07 -2.61
CA VAL A 16 8.33 -1.32 -1.35
C VAL A 16 7.91 -2.17 -0.15
N ARG A 17 8.79 -2.31 0.86
CA ARG A 17 8.49 -3.07 2.09
C ARG A 17 7.66 -2.25 3.09
N ILE A 18 6.33 -2.26 2.97
CA ILE A 18 5.41 -1.49 3.82
C ILE A 18 4.69 -2.32 4.89
N GLY A 19 4.87 -3.64 4.88
CA GLY A 19 4.24 -4.55 5.84
C GLY A 19 2.93 -5.14 5.31
N ARG A 20 2.55 -6.31 5.85
CA ARG A 20 1.38 -7.08 5.41
C ARG A 20 0.05 -6.32 5.48
N PRO A 21 -0.32 -5.64 6.59
CA PRO A 21 -1.62 -4.97 6.67
C PRO A 21 -1.72 -3.80 5.67
N ALA A 22 -0.65 -3.03 5.50
CA ALA A 22 -0.65 -1.93 4.54
C ALA A 22 -0.69 -2.43 3.09
N THR A 23 0.05 -3.50 2.77
CA THR A 23 0.04 -4.11 1.43
C THR A 23 -1.35 -4.68 1.08
N GLY A 24 -1.99 -5.37 2.04
CA GLY A 24 -3.36 -5.84 1.89
C GLY A 24 -4.33 -4.68 1.64
N ALA A 25 -4.31 -3.67 2.50
CA ALA A 25 -5.20 -2.52 2.42
C ALA A 25 -5.09 -1.75 1.09
N LEU A 26 -3.87 -1.56 0.57
CA LEU A 26 -3.68 -0.89 -0.73
C LEU A 26 -4.29 -1.70 -1.87
N ILE A 27 -4.04 -3.01 -1.89
CA ILE A 27 -4.51 -3.85 -2.98
C ILE A 27 -6.03 -4.10 -2.88
N ASP A 28 -6.58 -4.17 -1.66
CA ASP A 28 -8.03 -4.22 -1.42
C ASP A 28 -8.72 -2.91 -1.83
N ALA A 29 -8.03 -1.77 -1.69
CA ALA A 29 -8.46 -0.49 -2.23
C ALA A 29 -8.29 -0.37 -3.76
N GLY A 30 -7.74 -1.40 -4.42
CA GLY A 30 -7.58 -1.46 -5.88
C GLY A 30 -6.21 -1.02 -6.38
N TYR A 31 -5.32 -0.53 -5.52
CA TYR A 31 -4.01 -0.05 -5.94
C TYR A 31 -3.06 -1.20 -6.27
N ARG A 32 -2.32 -1.07 -7.37
CA ARG A 32 -1.36 -2.11 -7.81
C ARG A 32 0.10 -1.65 -7.81
N THR A 33 0.35 -0.34 -7.93
CA THR A 33 1.71 0.22 -8.01
C THR A 33 1.83 1.53 -7.23
N VAL A 34 3.06 1.99 -6.96
CA VAL A 34 3.31 3.29 -6.31
C VAL A 34 2.84 4.46 -7.19
N HIS A 35 2.86 4.29 -8.52
CA HIS A 35 2.38 5.31 -9.46
C HIS A 35 0.86 5.46 -9.49
N ASP A 36 0.14 4.39 -9.14
CA ASP A 36 -1.32 4.35 -9.01
C ASP A 36 -1.80 5.07 -7.74
N LEU A 37 -0.90 5.32 -6.79
CA LEU A 37 -1.24 5.99 -5.55
C LEU A 37 -1.57 7.48 -5.78
N PRO A 38 -2.52 8.03 -5.00
CA PRO A 38 -2.86 9.44 -5.07
C PRO A 38 -1.63 10.32 -4.86
N ALA A 39 -1.63 11.52 -5.47
CA ALA A 39 -0.55 12.49 -5.29
C ALA A 39 -0.34 12.83 -3.79
N ASN A 40 -1.43 12.92 -3.03
CA ASN A 40 -1.38 13.10 -1.59
C ASN A 40 -1.43 11.74 -0.86
N LEU A 41 -0.26 11.19 -0.54
CA LEU A 41 -0.13 9.90 0.15
C LEU A 41 -0.69 9.91 1.58
N ALA A 42 -0.89 11.07 2.22
CA ALA A 42 -1.50 11.15 3.55
C ALA A 42 -2.94 10.62 3.56
N THR A 43 -3.64 10.69 2.41
CA THR A 43 -4.99 10.15 2.25
C THR A 43 -5.06 8.63 2.43
N LEU A 44 -3.94 7.93 2.19
CA LEU A 44 -3.86 6.48 2.40
C LEU A 44 -4.00 6.11 3.89
N SER A 45 -3.77 7.04 4.82
CA SER A 45 -4.00 6.80 6.26
C SER A 45 -5.48 6.52 6.59
N ALA A 46 -6.40 6.86 5.68
CA ALA A 46 -7.82 6.49 5.82
C ALA A 46 -8.07 5.00 5.58
N LEU A 47 -7.14 4.29 4.92
CA LEU A 47 -7.24 2.84 4.69
C LEU A 47 -6.83 2.09 5.95
N HIS A 48 -7.76 1.31 6.51
CA HIS A 48 -7.52 0.51 7.70
C HIS A 48 -6.38 -0.48 7.45
N GLY A 49 -5.29 -0.34 8.20
CA GLY A 49 -4.06 -1.15 8.05
C GLY A 49 -2.88 -0.40 7.42
N VAL A 50 -3.09 0.79 6.86
CA VAL A 50 -2.00 1.67 6.39
C VAL A 50 -1.57 2.60 7.52
N GLY A 51 -0.34 2.39 8.00
CA GLY A 51 0.26 3.24 9.03
C GLY A 51 1.18 4.33 8.48
N PRO A 52 1.59 5.31 9.32
CA PRO A 52 2.49 6.39 8.93
C PRO A 52 3.84 5.89 8.40
N SER A 53 4.35 4.77 8.94
CA SER A 53 5.59 4.14 8.45
C SER A 53 5.46 3.59 7.03
N ALA A 54 4.27 3.11 6.63
CA ALA A 54 4.02 2.67 5.26
C ALA A 54 4.00 3.88 4.31
N ILE A 55 3.29 4.95 4.69
CA ILE A 55 3.21 6.20 3.94
C ILE A 55 4.60 6.79 3.70
N ARG A 56 5.45 6.84 4.74
CA ARG A 56 6.82 7.34 4.62
C ARG A 56 7.63 6.56 3.58
N ARG A 57 7.57 5.23 3.61
CA ARG A 57 8.28 4.37 2.65
C ARG A 57 7.75 4.49 1.22
N LEU A 58 6.43 4.68 1.06
CA LEU A 58 5.84 4.92 -0.26
C LEU A 58 6.27 6.28 -0.83
N ALA A 59 6.38 7.30 0.03
CA ALA A 59 6.90 8.60 -0.36
C ALA A 59 8.37 8.53 -0.80
N GLU A 60 9.22 7.87 0.01
CA GLU A 60 10.64 7.63 -0.33
C GLU A 60 10.78 6.88 -1.66
N ALA A 61 10.04 5.78 -1.83
CA ALA A 61 10.09 4.99 -3.06
C ALA A 61 9.56 5.74 -4.30
N ARG A 62 8.66 6.72 -4.11
CA ARG A 62 8.16 7.56 -5.21
C ARG A 62 9.18 8.62 -5.61
N ASP A 63 9.91 9.16 -4.65
CA ASP A 63 10.97 10.16 -4.89
C ASP A 63 12.18 9.52 -5.58
N ASP A 64 12.60 8.33 -5.13
CA ASP A 64 13.70 7.55 -5.74
C ASP A 64 13.47 7.17 -7.20
N ARG A 65 12.21 7.17 -7.66
CA ARG A 65 11.81 6.79 -9.03
C ARG A 65 11.61 7.99 -9.96
N ARG A 66 11.79 9.21 -9.47
CA ARG A 66 11.62 10.46 -10.24
C ARG A 66 12.89 10.82 -11.01
#